data_AF-A0A846WHR4-F1
#
_entry.id   AF-A0A846WHR4-F1
#
_cell.length_a   1.000
_cell.length_b   1.000
_cell.length_c   1.000
_cell.angle_alpha   90.00
_cell.angle_beta   90.00
_cell.angle_gamma   90.00
#
_symmetry.space_group_name_H-M   'P 1'
#
loop_
_entity.id
_entity.type
_entity.pdbx_description
1 polymer ?
#
loop_
_entity_poly.entity_id
_entity_poly.type
_entity_poly.pdbx_seq_one_letter_code
_entity_poly.pdbx_strand_id
1 'polypeptide(L)'
;MSRPALTPRRGAVQSAGAGRSRLPRVDGASAVTRPEALTGATYLEEAHLAQGREQLHLHAAQGESRSRRARALAAALDLHVQGVRTLVASDDPLVVAARDRLVAIEEALSPLVLRSTRSQVGYLARMIGLLLGDIVGTSMAVISLGEIPMLAVIQGGSAGVACVTAGLAGEQLGRAAQAGLRKQPDEVPTALEPYRHLLDGRRIATLWLAGLLLLATSIVVLIGAGIFTLRTAIEGSASGWTFAALSSGIALASFVNAWVHADAVADLLDAAERDYRRATRRHLRLTLGLRLLAGLRADEVAASIGRVHGALGSAASEHLTADMNRALMESPDVVGHGRPGAPIGRKPRPAGRGDTR
;
A
#
# COMPACT_ATOMS: atom_id res chain seq x y z
N MET A 1 -5.20 20.18 29.73
CA MET A 1 -4.36 20.61 28.59
C MET A 1 -5.27 21.19 27.51
N SER A 2 -5.54 22.49 27.60
CA SER A 2 -6.51 23.18 26.75
C SER A 2 -5.86 23.57 25.42
N ARG A 3 -6.44 23.11 24.31
CA ARG A 3 -6.09 23.59 22.97
C ARG A 3 -6.40 25.09 22.89
N PRO A 4 -5.46 25.96 22.47
CA PRO A 4 -5.85 27.31 22.10
C PRO A 4 -6.64 27.20 20.80
N ALA A 5 -7.92 27.53 20.87
CA ALA A 5 -8.74 27.77 19.70
C ALA A 5 -8.07 28.89 18.89
N LEU A 6 -7.65 28.57 17.67
CA LEU A 6 -7.39 29.56 16.63
C LEU A 6 -8.76 30.12 16.22
N THR A 7 -9.30 31.00 17.06
CA THR A 7 -10.28 31.97 16.60
C THR A 7 -9.62 32.72 15.46
N PRO A 8 -10.21 32.76 14.26
CA PRO A 8 -9.77 33.72 13.27
C PRO A 8 -10.09 35.07 13.91
N ARG A 9 -9.06 35.74 14.43
CA ARG A 9 -9.15 37.16 14.67
C ARG A 9 -9.45 37.69 13.27
N ARG A 10 -10.74 37.96 13.00
CA ARG A 10 -11.18 38.95 12.02
C ARG A 10 -10.46 40.22 12.45
N GLY A 11 -9.19 40.31 12.09
CA GLY A 11 -8.49 41.54 11.96
C GLY A 11 -9.30 42.23 10.90
N ALA A 12 -10.19 43.11 11.36
CA ALA A 12 -10.56 44.24 10.57
C ALA A 12 -9.26 44.69 9.88
N VAL A 13 -9.19 44.45 8.57
CA VAL A 13 -8.47 45.38 7.71
C VAL A 13 -9.26 46.66 7.90
N GLN A 14 -8.97 47.36 9.00
CA GLN A 14 -9.43 48.70 9.21
C GLN A 14 -8.84 49.43 8.03
N SER A 15 -9.72 49.83 7.13
CA SER A 15 -9.56 50.92 6.19
C SER A 15 -9.33 52.25 6.94
N ALA A 16 -8.53 52.25 8.01
CA ALA A 16 -8.11 53.42 8.76
C ALA A 16 -7.06 54.25 8.00
N GLY A 17 -6.63 53.78 6.83
CA GLY A 17 -5.71 54.47 5.92
C GLY A 17 -6.34 54.96 4.61
N ALA A 18 -7.66 55.09 4.50
CA ALA A 18 -8.25 55.96 3.47
C ALA A 18 -8.05 57.44 3.84
N GLY A 19 -6.81 57.80 4.20
CA GLY A 19 -6.40 59.17 4.47
C GLY A 19 -6.45 59.95 3.17
N ARG A 20 -7.43 60.85 3.06
CA ARG A 20 -7.51 62.11 2.28
C ARG A 20 -6.79 62.18 0.92
N SER A 21 -6.58 61.07 0.22
CA SER A 21 -5.92 61.01 -1.09
C SER A 21 -6.97 61.29 -2.17
N ARG A 22 -7.33 62.57 -2.33
CA ARG A 22 -8.14 63.02 -3.47
C ARG A 22 -7.20 63.38 -4.61
N LEU A 23 -7.46 62.82 -5.80
CA LEU A 23 -6.81 63.29 -7.03
C LEU A 23 -7.27 64.72 -7.31
N PRO A 24 -6.37 65.72 -7.40
CA PRO A 24 -6.74 67.07 -7.79
C PRO A 24 -7.32 67.09 -9.22
N ARG A 25 -8.25 68.00 -9.50
CA ARG A 25 -8.77 68.21 -10.86
C ARG A 25 -7.63 68.65 -11.77
N VAL A 26 -7.60 68.09 -12.99
CA VAL A 26 -6.53 68.29 -13.99
C VAL A 26 -6.28 69.79 -14.26
N ASP A 27 -7.34 70.60 -14.27
CA ASP A 27 -7.29 72.02 -14.60
C ASP A 27 -6.59 72.90 -13.53
N GLY A 28 -6.30 72.36 -12.35
CA GLY A 28 -5.61 73.05 -11.24
C GLY A 28 -4.38 72.31 -10.70
N ALA A 29 -3.93 71.24 -11.37
CA ALA A 29 -2.81 70.42 -10.90
C ALA A 29 -1.47 71.01 -11.39
N SER A 30 -0.65 71.53 -10.46
CA SER A 30 0.77 71.80 -10.73
C SER A 30 1.62 70.61 -10.29
N ALA A 31 2.37 70.00 -11.21
CA ALA A 31 3.32 68.95 -10.86
C ALA A 31 4.71 69.56 -10.63
N VAL A 32 5.14 69.67 -9.37
CA VAL A 32 6.54 70.03 -9.07
C VAL A 32 7.37 68.75 -9.12
N THR A 33 8.33 68.67 -10.04
CA THR A 33 9.27 67.55 -10.09
C THR A 33 10.17 67.55 -8.85
N ARG A 34 10.66 66.37 -8.43
CA ARG A 34 11.64 66.27 -7.35
C ARG A 34 12.82 67.23 -7.60
N PRO A 35 13.18 68.11 -6.65
CA PRO A 35 14.25 69.09 -6.86
C PRO A 35 15.58 68.43 -7.21
N GLU A 36 16.28 68.93 -8.22
CA GLU A 36 17.57 68.36 -8.67
C GLU A 36 18.68 68.48 -7.61
N ALA A 37 18.59 69.48 -6.72
CA ALA A 37 19.51 69.64 -5.59
C ALA A 37 19.39 68.49 -4.56
N LEU A 38 18.24 67.81 -4.53
CA LEU A 38 17.99 66.65 -3.68
C LEU A 38 18.65 65.42 -4.32
N THR A 39 19.96 65.30 -4.09
CA THR A 39 20.79 64.27 -4.69
C THR A 39 20.61 62.95 -3.93
N GLY A 40 19.74 62.07 -4.42
CA GLY A 40 19.52 60.73 -3.82
C GLY A 40 18.27 60.63 -2.96
N ALA A 41 18.17 59.53 -2.19
CA ALA A 41 17.05 59.24 -1.30
C ALA A 41 17.08 60.15 -0.06
N THR A 42 15.91 60.53 0.44
CA THR A 42 15.77 61.20 1.73
C THR A 42 16.02 60.21 2.87
N TYR A 43 16.42 60.71 4.04
CA TYR A 43 16.53 59.85 5.23
C TYR A 43 15.22 59.12 5.58
N LEU A 44 14.07 59.69 5.23
CA LEU A 44 12.77 59.03 5.38
C LEU A 44 12.65 57.81 4.44
N GLU A 45 12.99 57.98 3.16
CA GLU A 45 13.01 56.87 2.20
C GLU A 45 14.00 55.77 2.62
N GLU A 46 15.21 56.16 3.02
CA GLU A 46 16.23 55.21 3.49
C GLU A 46 15.78 54.46 4.74
N ALA A 47 15.15 55.14 5.70
CA ALA A 47 14.62 54.52 6.90
C ALA A 47 13.51 53.50 6.59
N HIS A 48 12.53 53.85 5.73
CA HIS A 48 11.47 52.92 5.35
C HIS A 48 12.00 51.74 4.53
N LEU A 49 12.96 51.95 3.64
CA LEU A 49 13.61 50.87 2.89
C LEU A 49 14.46 49.97 3.80
N ALA A 50 15.11 50.54 4.82
CA ALA A 50 15.84 49.77 5.84
C ALA A 50 14.87 48.92 6.69
N GLN A 51 13.76 49.51 7.16
CA GLN A 51 12.70 48.79 7.87
C GLN A 51 12.06 47.71 6.98
N GLY A 52 11.84 48.00 5.69
CA GLY A 52 11.32 47.03 4.73
C GLY A 52 12.23 45.81 4.56
N ARG A 53 13.55 46.02 4.54
CA ARG A 53 14.55 44.93 4.55
C ARG A 53 14.56 44.19 5.88
N GLU A 54 14.45 44.91 6.99
CA GLU A 54 14.33 44.32 8.33
C GLU A 54 13.12 43.37 8.43
N GLN A 55 11.95 43.76 7.91
CA GLN A 55 10.75 42.91 7.91
C GLN A 55 10.98 41.58 7.18
N LEU A 56 11.68 41.58 6.05
CA LEU A 56 12.02 40.35 5.32
C LEU A 56 12.84 39.41 6.21
N HIS A 57 13.87 39.93 6.88
CA HIS A 57 14.73 39.15 7.76
C HIS A 57 14.01 38.66 9.02
N LEU A 58 13.19 39.52 9.64
CA LEU A 58 12.41 39.17 10.83
C LEU A 58 11.42 38.05 10.53
N HIS A 59 10.66 38.16 9.43
CA HIS A 59 9.71 37.13 9.05
C HIS A 59 10.41 35.84 8.62
N ALA A 60 11.55 35.92 7.92
CA ALA A 60 12.36 34.73 7.62
C ALA A 60 12.82 34.02 8.91
N ALA A 61 13.32 34.76 9.90
CA ALA A 61 13.74 34.21 11.19
C ALA A 61 12.57 33.61 11.99
N GLN A 62 11.38 34.22 11.93
CA GLN A 62 10.17 33.67 12.54
C GLN A 62 9.72 32.37 11.85
N GLY A 63 9.78 32.33 10.52
CA GLY A 63 9.48 31.11 9.74
C GLY A 63 10.45 29.98 10.08
N GLU A 64 11.73 30.31 10.21
CA GLU A 64 12.78 29.39 10.68
C GLU A 64 12.44 28.84 12.06
N SER A 65 12.21 29.71 13.05
CA SER A 65 11.87 29.33 14.42
C SER A 65 10.62 28.44 14.51
N ARG A 66 9.56 28.79 13.79
CA ARG A 66 8.28 28.05 13.80
C ARG A 66 8.35 26.70 13.10
N SER A 67 9.21 26.54 12.10
CA SER A 67 9.36 25.29 11.35
C SER A 67 10.36 24.31 11.98
N ARG A 68 11.20 24.73 12.95
CA ARG A 68 12.25 23.90 13.57
C ARG A 68 11.77 22.51 14.00
N ARG A 69 10.63 22.42 14.70
CA ARG A 69 10.10 21.14 15.19
C ARG A 69 9.73 20.20 14.04
N ALA A 70 9.08 20.74 13.01
CA ALA A 70 8.69 19.96 11.83
C ALA A 70 9.92 19.50 11.04
N ARG A 71 10.92 20.38 10.86
CA ARG A 71 12.19 20.01 10.21
C ARG A 71 12.99 18.98 10.98
N ALA A 72 13.08 19.11 12.31
CA ALA A 72 13.76 18.11 13.13
C ALA A 72 13.10 16.73 13.01
N LEU A 73 11.76 16.69 12.97
CA LEU A 73 11.03 15.44 12.78
C LEU A 73 11.20 14.87 11.37
N ALA A 74 11.18 15.73 10.33
CA ALA A 74 11.45 15.34 8.95
C ALA A 74 12.86 14.73 8.81
N ALA A 75 13.88 15.42 9.34
CA ALA A 75 15.26 14.95 9.33
C ALA A 75 15.45 13.63 10.11
N ALA A 76 14.78 13.48 11.26
CA ALA A 76 14.83 12.24 12.04
C ALA A 76 14.21 11.03 11.31
N LEU A 77 13.29 11.26 10.37
CA LEU A 77 12.62 10.23 9.59
C LEU A 77 13.16 10.08 8.16
N ASP A 78 14.08 10.95 7.72
CA ASP A 78 14.54 11.03 6.34
C ASP A 78 15.14 9.71 5.86
N LEU A 79 16.06 9.11 6.62
CA LEU A 79 16.65 7.80 6.28
C LEU A 79 15.58 6.71 6.14
N HIS A 80 14.54 6.73 6.98
CA HIS A 80 13.43 5.79 6.88
C HIS A 80 12.59 6.02 5.64
N VAL A 81 12.27 7.29 5.32
CA VAL A 81 11.54 7.67 4.10
C VAL A 81 12.31 7.22 2.85
N GLN A 82 13.62 7.46 2.81
CA GLN A 82 14.49 7.03 1.71
C GLN A 82 14.51 5.50 1.58
N GLY A 83 14.69 4.78 2.69
CA GLY A 83 14.66 3.31 2.69
C GLY A 83 13.31 2.73 2.26
N VAL A 84 12.20 3.35 2.63
CA VAL A 84 10.88 2.90 2.16
C VAL A 84 10.69 3.21 0.67
N ARG A 85 11.17 4.36 0.18
CA ARG A 85 11.12 4.70 -1.26
C ARG A 85 11.88 3.68 -2.11
N THR A 86 13.07 3.28 -1.69
CA THR A 86 13.85 2.25 -2.42
C THR A 86 13.16 0.89 -2.38
N LEU A 87 12.59 0.50 -1.25
CA LEU A 87 11.80 -0.73 -1.13
C LEU A 87 10.56 -0.71 -2.04
N VAL A 88 9.79 0.37 -2.04
CA VAL A 88 8.62 0.54 -2.91
C VAL A 88 9.02 0.44 -4.39
N ALA A 89 10.10 1.12 -4.79
CA ALA A 89 10.62 1.04 -6.15
C ALA A 89 11.06 -0.38 -6.54
N SER A 90 11.61 -1.15 -5.61
CA SER A 90 11.98 -2.56 -5.85
C SER A 90 10.80 -3.53 -5.88
N ASP A 91 9.70 -3.22 -5.16
CA ASP A 91 8.53 -4.10 -5.06
C ASP A 91 7.55 -3.88 -6.23
N ASP A 92 7.56 -2.70 -6.85
CA ASP A 92 6.73 -2.35 -8.00
C ASP A 92 6.84 -3.35 -9.18
N PRO A 93 8.05 -3.69 -9.70
CA PRO A 93 8.17 -4.70 -10.76
C PRO A 93 7.73 -6.10 -10.31
N LEU A 94 7.78 -6.42 -9.01
CA LEU A 94 7.33 -7.72 -8.50
C LEU A 94 5.79 -7.82 -8.52
N VAL A 95 5.10 -6.72 -8.19
CA VAL A 95 3.62 -6.66 -8.28
C VAL A 95 3.18 -6.77 -9.74
N VAL A 96 3.86 -6.06 -10.65
CA VAL A 96 3.59 -6.15 -12.10
C VAL A 96 3.82 -7.57 -12.60
N ALA A 97 4.98 -8.17 -12.30
CA ALA A 97 5.27 -9.54 -12.71
C ALA A 97 4.27 -10.57 -12.15
N ALA A 98 3.81 -10.40 -10.89
CA ALA A 98 2.80 -11.26 -10.30
C ALA A 98 1.42 -11.10 -10.97
N ARG A 99 1.05 -9.86 -11.35
CA ARG A 99 -0.17 -9.58 -12.11
C ARG A 99 -0.09 -10.19 -13.50
N ASP A 100 0.98 -9.97 -14.23
CA ASP A 100 1.14 -10.47 -15.60
C ASP A 100 1.14 -11.99 -15.63
N ARG A 101 1.78 -12.62 -14.63
CA ARG A 101 1.71 -14.08 -14.44
C ARG A 101 0.28 -14.56 -14.17
N LEU A 102 -0.48 -13.87 -13.31
CA LEU A 102 -1.88 -14.21 -13.04
C LEU A 102 -2.73 -14.11 -14.31
N VAL A 103 -2.62 -13.01 -15.05
CA VAL A 103 -3.36 -12.79 -16.31
C VAL A 103 -3.00 -13.86 -17.34
N ALA A 104 -1.71 -14.16 -17.53
CA ALA A 104 -1.27 -15.21 -18.46
C ALA A 104 -1.79 -16.60 -18.07
N ILE A 105 -1.82 -16.92 -16.77
CA ILE A 105 -2.38 -18.17 -16.25
C ILE A 105 -3.90 -18.21 -16.45
N GLU A 106 -4.61 -17.13 -16.15
CA GLU A 106 -6.06 -17.03 -16.33
C GLU A 106 -6.46 -17.21 -17.80
N GLU A 107 -5.80 -16.49 -18.72
CA GLU A 107 -6.08 -16.59 -20.15
C GLU A 107 -5.81 -17.99 -20.71
N ALA A 108 -4.71 -18.63 -20.29
CA ALA A 108 -4.34 -19.96 -20.78
C ALA A 108 -5.19 -21.08 -20.15
N LEU A 109 -5.46 -21.01 -18.84
CA LEU A 109 -5.92 -22.16 -18.07
C LEU A 109 -7.37 -22.07 -17.57
N SER A 110 -7.98 -20.88 -17.51
CA SER A 110 -9.36 -20.70 -17.06
C SER A 110 -10.37 -21.62 -17.78
N PRO A 111 -10.29 -21.83 -19.11
CA PRO A 111 -11.19 -22.76 -19.82
C PRO A 111 -11.00 -24.24 -19.46
N LEU A 112 -9.88 -24.61 -18.83
CA LEU A 112 -9.51 -25.99 -18.49
C LEU A 112 -9.78 -26.34 -17.02
N VAL A 113 -10.33 -25.39 -16.25
CA VAL A 113 -10.72 -25.57 -14.85
C VAL A 113 -11.98 -26.43 -14.78
N LEU A 114 -11.92 -27.51 -13.98
CA LEU A 114 -13.04 -28.43 -13.77
C LEU A 114 -13.71 -28.20 -12.40
N ARG A 115 -12.98 -27.63 -11.44
CA ARG A 115 -13.44 -27.32 -10.08
C ARG A 115 -13.78 -25.84 -9.94
N SER A 116 -14.86 -25.50 -9.21
CA SER A 116 -15.06 -24.10 -8.81
C SER A 116 -13.98 -23.68 -7.78
N THR A 117 -13.31 -22.56 -8.05
CA THR A 117 -12.17 -22.00 -7.31
C THR A 117 -12.49 -21.57 -5.86
N ARG A 118 -13.75 -21.67 -5.41
CA ARG A 118 -14.18 -21.34 -4.03
C ARG A 118 -14.44 -22.54 -3.12
N SER A 119 -14.16 -23.77 -3.56
CA SER A 119 -14.44 -24.99 -2.80
C SER A 119 -13.45 -25.30 -1.66
N GLN A 120 -12.36 -24.55 -1.52
CA GLN A 120 -11.30 -24.84 -0.54
C GLN A 120 -11.78 -24.80 0.93
N VAL A 121 -12.73 -23.90 1.26
CA VAL A 121 -13.33 -23.84 2.61
C VAL A 121 -14.17 -25.08 2.89
N GLY A 122 -14.94 -25.54 1.91
CA GLY A 122 -15.75 -26.76 2.01
C GLY A 122 -14.89 -28.02 2.14
N TYR A 123 -13.79 -28.09 1.37
CA TYR A 123 -12.78 -29.14 1.52
C TYR A 123 -12.23 -29.19 2.95
N LEU A 124 -11.73 -28.06 3.46
CA LEU A 124 -11.11 -27.98 4.78
C LEU A 124 -12.11 -28.30 5.90
N ALA A 125 -13.34 -27.78 5.83
CA ALA A 125 -14.38 -28.05 6.80
C ALA A 125 -14.72 -29.54 6.89
N ARG A 126 -14.83 -30.23 5.74
CA ARG A 126 -15.06 -31.68 5.69
C ARG A 126 -13.87 -32.47 6.24
N MET A 127 -12.65 -32.08 5.89
CA MET A 127 -11.43 -32.72 6.42
C MET A 127 -11.34 -32.61 7.94
N ILE A 128 -11.60 -31.43 8.50
CA ILE A 128 -11.61 -31.21 9.95
C ILE A 128 -12.72 -32.02 10.61
N GLY A 129 -13.93 -32.04 10.02
CA GLY A 129 -15.05 -32.83 10.55
C GLY A 129 -14.75 -34.33 10.59
N LEU A 130 -14.17 -34.87 9.51
CA LEU A 130 -13.74 -36.27 9.43
C LEU A 130 -12.65 -36.60 10.45
N LEU A 131 -11.65 -35.72 10.58
CA LEU A 131 -10.57 -35.88 11.56
C LEU A 131 -11.10 -35.90 12.99
N LEU A 132 -11.93 -34.93 13.37
CA LEU A 132 -12.51 -34.86 14.72
C LEU A 132 -13.40 -36.06 15.02
N GLY A 133 -14.17 -36.53 14.04
CA GLY A 133 -14.98 -37.73 14.18
C GLY A 133 -14.15 -38.98 14.54
N ASP A 134 -13.02 -39.19 13.85
CA ASP A 134 -12.16 -40.35 14.09
C ASP A 134 -11.42 -40.24 15.44
N ILE A 135 -10.95 -39.05 15.80
CA ILE A 135 -10.31 -38.80 17.10
C ILE A 135 -11.27 -39.14 18.24
N VAL A 136 -12.51 -38.65 18.18
CA VAL A 136 -13.50 -38.90 19.23
C VAL A 136 -13.83 -40.39 19.31
N GLY A 137 -14.07 -41.05 18.17
CA GLY A 137 -14.44 -42.47 18.13
C GLY A 137 -13.36 -43.42 18.67
N THR A 138 -12.09 -43.15 18.34
CA THR A 138 -10.93 -43.94 18.79
C THR A 138 -10.53 -43.63 20.22
N SER A 139 -10.49 -42.35 20.62
CA SER A 139 -10.14 -41.95 21.99
C SER A 139 -11.15 -42.48 23.01
N MET A 140 -12.45 -42.44 22.70
CA MET A 140 -13.49 -42.95 23.59
C MET A 140 -13.38 -44.47 23.79
N ALA A 141 -12.94 -45.21 22.77
CA ALA A 141 -12.68 -46.66 22.87
C ALA A 141 -11.55 -46.96 23.86
N VAL A 142 -10.43 -46.25 23.70
CA VAL A 142 -9.24 -46.44 24.51
C VAL A 142 -9.50 -46.02 25.97
N ILE A 143 -10.22 -44.91 26.19
CA ILE A 143 -10.65 -44.49 27.53
C ILE A 143 -11.51 -45.56 28.21
N SER A 144 -12.42 -46.21 27.48
CA SER A 144 -13.27 -47.26 28.05
C SER A 144 -12.51 -48.53 28.47
N LEU A 145 -11.29 -48.74 27.96
CA LEU A 145 -10.36 -49.81 28.39
C LEU A 145 -9.56 -49.47 29.65
N GLY A 146 -9.75 -48.29 30.23
CA GLY A 146 -9.04 -47.84 31.42
C GLY A 146 -7.69 -47.18 31.14
N GLU A 147 -7.41 -46.82 29.88
CA GLU A 147 -6.25 -46.00 29.55
C GLU A 147 -6.39 -44.56 30.06
N ILE A 148 -5.23 -43.91 30.26
CA ILE A 148 -5.18 -42.52 30.70
C ILE A 148 -5.79 -41.64 29.59
N PRO A 149 -6.81 -40.80 29.86
CA PRO A 149 -7.52 -40.04 28.83
C PRO A 149 -6.63 -39.19 27.93
N MET A 150 -5.52 -38.68 28.47
CA MET A 150 -4.55 -37.92 27.69
C MET A 150 -3.83 -38.78 26.64
N LEU A 151 -3.42 -40.00 26.99
CA LEU A 151 -2.75 -40.92 26.06
C LEU A 151 -3.72 -41.43 24.99
N ALA A 152 -4.97 -41.71 25.40
CA ALA A 152 -6.05 -42.08 24.50
C ALA A 152 -6.31 -41.02 23.42
N VAL A 153 -6.33 -39.74 23.79
CA VAL A 153 -6.52 -38.63 22.84
C VAL A 153 -5.33 -38.49 21.89
N ILE A 154 -4.10 -38.68 22.36
CA ILE A 154 -2.90 -38.64 21.51
C ILE A 154 -2.91 -39.81 20.51
N GLN A 155 -3.28 -41.00 20.96
CA GLN A 155 -3.38 -42.19 20.12
C GLN A 155 -4.51 -42.04 19.08
N GLY A 156 -5.69 -41.57 19.49
CA GLY A 156 -6.80 -41.29 18.58
C GLY A 156 -6.49 -40.17 17.59
N GLY A 157 -5.78 -39.13 18.05
CA GLY A 157 -5.17 -38.08 17.22
C GLY A 157 -4.30 -38.66 16.11
N SER A 158 -3.38 -39.54 16.49
CA SER A 158 -2.42 -40.16 15.55
C SER A 158 -3.12 -41.07 14.55
N ALA A 159 -4.09 -41.88 15.00
CA ALA A 159 -4.90 -42.74 14.12
C ALA A 159 -5.74 -41.92 13.13
N GLY A 160 -6.39 -40.84 13.60
CA GLY A 160 -7.16 -39.94 12.77
C GLY A 160 -6.32 -39.25 11.70
N VAL A 161 -5.12 -38.77 12.06
CA VAL A 161 -4.19 -38.18 11.07
C VAL A 161 -3.74 -39.22 10.05
N ALA A 162 -3.43 -40.45 10.47
CA ALA A 162 -3.05 -41.54 9.57
C ALA A 162 -4.19 -41.93 8.59
N CYS A 163 -5.43 -41.98 9.08
CA CYS A 163 -6.63 -42.25 8.30
C CYS A 163 -6.89 -41.16 7.25
N VAL A 164 -6.82 -39.89 7.66
CA VAL A 164 -7.00 -38.74 6.78
C VAL A 164 -5.89 -38.66 5.73
N THR A 165 -4.63 -38.89 6.12
CA THR A 165 -3.47 -38.89 5.21
C THR A 165 -3.50 -40.04 4.20
N ALA A 166 -3.97 -41.22 4.58
CA ALA A 166 -4.22 -42.30 3.63
C ALA A 166 -5.26 -41.88 2.58
N GLY A 167 -6.31 -41.14 2.99
CA GLY A 167 -7.30 -40.57 2.08
C GLY A 167 -6.73 -39.57 1.07
N LEU A 168 -5.66 -38.84 1.41
CA LEU A 168 -5.01 -37.90 0.48
C LEU A 168 -4.44 -38.57 -0.79
N ALA A 169 -4.26 -39.90 -0.80
CA ALA A 169 -3.93 -40.64 -2.01
C ALA A 169 -4.95 -40.42 -3.15
N GLY A 170 -6.21 -40.10 -2.79
CA GLY A 170 -7.27 -39.75 -3.74
C GLY A 170 -6.99 -38.48 -4.54
N GLU A 171 -6.19 -37.55 -4.01
CA GLU A 171 -5.80 -36.33 -4.69
C GLU A 171 -4.94 -36.64 -5.94
N GLN A 172 -4.00 -37.57 -5.82
CA GLN A 172 -3.11 -37.92 -6.93
C GLN A 172 -3.84 -38.68 -8.02
N LEU A 173 -4.76 -39.56 -7.64
CA LEU A 173 -5.56 -40.31 -8.59
C LEU A 173 -6.62 -39.42 -9.26
N GLY A 174 -7.22 -38.48 -8.52
CA GLY A 174 -8.10 -37.45 -9.05
C GLY A 174 -7.38 -36.53 -10.05
N ARG A 175 -6.16 -36.09 -9.75
CA ARG A 175 -5.32 -35.30 -10.68
C ARG A 175 -5.02 -36.06 -11.96
N ALA A 176 -4.66 -37.34 -11.86
CA ALA A 176 -4.39 -38.17 -13.04
C ALA A 176 -5.65 -38.37 -13.89
N ALA A 177 -6.80 -38.64 -13.25
CA ALA A 177 -8.08 -38.78 -13.93
C ALA A 177 -8.51 -37.48 -14.63
N GLN A 178 -8.41 -36.34 -13.94
CA GLN A 178 -8.75 -35.04 -14.52
C GLN A 178 -7.82 -34.62 -15.65
N ALA A 179 -6.52 -34.93 -15.56
CA ALA A 179 -5.59 -34.70 -16.66
C ALA A 179 -5.94 -35.52 -17.91
N GLY A 180 -6.50 -36.72 -17.75
CA GLY A 180 -7.05 -37.51 -18.87
C GLY A 180 -8.37 -36.99 -19.44
N LEU A 181 -9.17 -36.28 -18.63
CA LEU A 181 -10.44 -35.67 -19.07
C LEU A 181 -10.25 -34.34 -19.81
N ARG A 182 -9.10 -33.67 -19.63
CA ARG A 182 -8.77 -32.45 -20.38
C ARG A 182 -8.48 -32.85 -21.84
N LYS A 183 -9.30 -32.36 -22.78
CA LYS A 183 -9.09 -32.59 -24.22
C LYS A 183 -7.66 -32.17 -24.59
N GLN A 184 -6.86 -33.11 -25.05
CA GLN A 184 -5.58 -32.82 -25.68
C GLN A 184 -5.88 -32.35 -27.10
N PRO A 185 -5.65 -31.07 -27.46
CA PRO A 185 -5.49 -30.75 -28.87
C PRO A 185 -4.25 -31.48 -29.37
N ASP A 186 -4.33 -32.09 -30.56
CA ASP A 186 -3.22 -32.83 -31.17
C ASP A 186 -1.94 -31.96 -31.28
N GLU A 187 -2.12 -30.63 -31.30
CA GLU A 187 -1.08 -29.62 -31.12
C GLU A 187 -1.40 -28.73 -29.90
N VAL A 188 -0.47 -28.65 -28.95
CA VAL A 188 -0.60 -27.76 -27.79
C VAL A 188 -0.33 -26.32 -28.25
N PRO A 189 -1.27 -25.37 -28.07
CA PRO A 189 -1.03 -23.95 -28.37
C PRO A 189 0.20 -23.42 -27.62
N THR A 190 0.97 -22.51 -28.23
CA THR A 190 2.22 -21.98 -27.66
C THR A 190 2.04 -21.36 -26.27
N ALA A 191 0.86 -20.80 -25.98
CA ALA A 191 0.51 -20.26 -24.65
C ALA A 191 0.40 -21.33 -23.54
N LEU A 192 0.14 -22.59 -23.90
CA LEU A 192 -0.03 -23.71 -22.98
C LEU A 192 1.24 -24.56 -22.82
N GLU A 193 2.27 -24.32 -23.62
CA GLU A 193 3.53 -25.07 -23.62
C GLU A 193 4.22 -25.10 -22.24
N PRO A 194 4.28 -23.99 -21.45
CA PRO A 194 4.83 -24.02 -20.09
C PRO A 194 4.03 -24.90 -19.12
N TYR A 195 2.74 -25.11 -19.40
CA TYR A 195 1.80 -25.85 -18.56
C TYR A 195 1.56 -27.28 -19.04
N ARG A 196 2.33 -27.76 -20.02
CA ARG A 196 2.20 -29.11 -20.59
C ARG A 196 2.18 -30.22 -19.55
N HIS A 197 2.94 -30.07 -18.46
CA HIS A 197 2.98 -31.01 -17.35
C HIS A 197 1.61 -31.21 -16.64
N LEU A 198 0.68 -30.25 -16.74
CA LEU A 198 -0.68 -30.34 -16.19
C LEU A 198 -1.66 -31.06 -17.14
N LEU A 199 -1.28 -31.20 -18.42
CA LEU A 199 -2.08 -31.79 -19.50
C LEU A 199 -1.60 -33.20 -19.87
N ASP A 200 -0.32 -33.50 -19.63
CA ASP A 200 0.27 -34.83 -19.81
C ASP A 200 -0.09 -35.75 -18.62
N GLY A 201 -1.38 -36.12 -18.51
CA GLY A 201 -1.91 -37.05 -17.50
C GLY A 201 -1.38 -38.49 -17.59
N ARG A 202 -0.36 -38.73 -18.43
CA ARG A 202 0.07 -40.05 -18.88
C ARG A 202 1.45 -40.46 -18.39
N ARG A 203 2.16 -39.60 -17.65
CA ARG A 203 3.57 -39.83 -17.25
C ARG A 203 3.81 -40.22 -15.79
N ILE A 204 2.83 -40.14 -14.90
CA ILE A 204 2.98 -40.81 -13.61
C ILE A 204 2.81 -42.30 -13.91
N ALA A 205 3.90 -43.07 -13.78
CA ALA A 205 3.90 -44.50 -14.02
C ALA A 205 2.71 -45.11 -13.28
N THR A 206 1.82 -45.78 -14.00
CA THR A 206 0.64 -46.48 -13.43
C THR A 206 1.02 -47.36 -12.24
N LEU A 207 2.25 -47.88 -12.23
CA LEU A 207 2.88 -48.61 -11.13
C LEU A 207 3.04 -47.77 -9.84
N TRP A 208 3.43 -46.50 -9.94
CA TRP A 208 3.55 -45.60 -8.79
C TRP A 208 2.19 -45.28 -8.17
N LEU A 209 1.18 -45.01 -8.99
CA LEU A 209 -0.19 -44.79 -8.51
C LEU A 209 -0.78 -46.06 -7.88
N ALA A 210 -0.54 -47.23 -8.48
CA ALA A 210 -0.94 -48.51 -7.91
C ALA A 210 -0.25 -48.78 -6.55
N GLY A 211 1.05 -48.49 -6.44
CA GLY A 211 1.79 -48.59 -5.19
C GLY A 211 1.26 -47.66 -4.09
N LEU A 212 0.94 -46.41 -4.44
CA LEU A 212 0.35 -45.44 -3.51
C LEU A 212 -1.04 -45.89 -3.03
N LEU A 213 -1.88 -46.40 -3.94
CA LEU A 213 -3.20 -46.91 -3.59
C LEU A 213 -3.12 -48.14 -2.68
N LEU A 214 -2.19 -49.06 -2.98
CA LEU A 214 -1.94 -50.25 -2.16
C LEU A 214 -1.47 -49.86 -0.76
N LEU A 215 -0.54 -48.89 -0.65
CA LEU A 215 -0.09 -48.37 0.63
C LEU A 215 -1.25 -47.72 1.42
N ALA A 216 -2.04 -46.85 0.78
CA ALA A 216 -3.19 -46.22 1.42
C ALA A 216 -4.22 -47.26 1.90
N THR A 217 -4.51 -48.27 1.09
CA THR A 217 -5.43 -49.36 1.45
C THR A 217 -4.86 -50.19 2.59
N SER A 218 -3.56 -50.46 2.60
CA SER A 218 -2.91 -51.17 3.70
C SER A 218 -3.01 -50.43 5.05
N ILE A 219 -2.89 -49.10 5.04
CA ILE A 219 -3.07 -48.26 6.24
C ILE A 219 -4.50 -48.38 6.76
N VAL A 220 -5.50 -48.29 5.87
CA VAL A 220 -6.92 -48.45 6.26
C VAL A 220 -7.20 -49.83 6.83
N VAL A 221 -6.64 -50.89 6.23
CA VAL A 221 -6.79 -52.26 6.72
C VAL A 221 -6.13 -52.45 8.08
N LEU A 222 -4.92 -51.92 8.29
CA LEU A 222 -4.21 -52.03 9.57
C LEU A 222 -4.91 -51.26 10.70
N ILE A 223 -5.35 -50.03 10.42
CA ILE A 223 -6.10 -49.21 11.40
C ILE A 223 -7.46 -49.88 11.70
N GLY A 224 -8.17 -50.31 10.66
CA GLY A 224 -9.45 -51.02 10.79
C GLY A 224 -9.31 -52.30 11.61
N ALA A 225 -8.27 -53.10 11.36
CA ALA A 225 -7.97 -54.30 12.14
C ALA A 225 -7.63 -53.96 13.60
N GLY A 226 -6.83 -52.91 13.84
CA GLY A 226 -6.51 -52.44 15.19
C GLY A 226 -7.76 -52.02 15.98
N ILE A 227 -8.64 -51.22 15.36
CA ILE A 227 -9.91 -50.78 15.98
C ILE A 227 -10.85 -51.98 16.20
N PHE A 228 -10.93 -52.88 15.24
CA PHE A 228 -11.71 -54.12 15.35
C PHE A 228 -11.26 -54.93 16.57
N THR A 229 -9.97 -55.25 16.68
CA THR A 229 -9.41 -56.03 17.79
C THR A 229 -9.66 -55.33 19.12
N LEU A 230 -9.50 -54.01 19.18
CA LEU A 230 -9.70 -53.24 20.39
C LEU A 230 -11.16 -53.25 20.86
N ARG A 231 -12.11 -53.02 19.95
CA ARG A 231 -13.54 -52.93 20.27
C ARG A 231 -14.18 -54.29 20.51
N THR A 232 -13.79 -55.30 19.73
CA THR A 232 -14.24 -56.68 19.96
C THR A 232 -13.90 -57.19 21.36
N ALA A 233 -12.75 -56.78 21.91
CA ALA A 233 -12.34 -57.15 23.26
C ALA A 233 -13.20 -56.55 24.38
N ILE A 234 -13.90 -55.43 24.14
CA ILE A 234 -14.68 -54.70 25.16
C ILE A 234 -16.18 -55.04 25.04
N GLU A 235 -16.73 -54.92 23.83
CA GLU A 235 -18.17 -54.85 23.58
C GLU A 235 -18.65 -56.03 22.70
N GLY A 236 -17.77 -56.96 22.34
CA GLY A 236 -18.07 -58.14 21.54
C GLY A 236 -17.92 -57.94 20.02
N SER A 237 -18.00 -59.03 19.25
CA SER A 237 -17.64 -59.05 17.83
C SER A 237 -18.44 -58.07 16.96
N ALA A 238 -19.71 -57.83 17.28
CA ALA A 238 -20.57 -56.90 16.55
C ALA A 238 -20.07 -55.44 16.65
N SER A 239 -19.60 -55.01 17.82
CA SER A 239 -19.06 -53.66 18.02
C SER A 239 -17.74 -53.45 17.26
N GLY A 240 -16.87 -54.46 17.20
CA GLY A 240 -15.61 -54.34 16.46
C GLY A 240 -15.84 -54.11 14.98
N TRP A 241 -16.81 -54.81 14.38
CA TRP A 241 -17.16 -54.62 12.97
C TRP A 241 -17.73 -53.23 12.69
N THR A 242 -18.59 -52.68 13.57
CA THR A 242 -19.18 -51.35 13.36
C THR A 242 -18.13 -50.25 13.42
N PHE A 243 -17.22 -50.29 14.40
CA PHE A 243 -16.18 -49.27 14.53
C PHE A 243 -15.08 -49.37 13.46
N ALA A 244 -14.71 -50.59 13.05
CA ALA A 244 -13.79 -50.78 11.92
C ALA A 244 -14.40 -50.30 10.59
N ALA A 245 -15.70 -50.55 10.37
CA ALA A 245 -16.42 -50.04 9.20
C ALA A 245 -16.55 -48.51 9.22
N LEU A 246 -16.81 -47.90 10.38
CA LEU A 246 -16.87 -46.44 10.53
C LEU A 246 -15.51 -45.79 10.22
N SER A 247 -14.41 -46.31 10.76
CA SER A 247 -13.07 -45.77 10.47
C SER A 247 -12.70 -45.92 8.99
N SER A 248 -13.02 -47.09 8.39
CA SER A 248 -12.86 -47.29 6.94
C SER A 248 -13.72 -46.33 6.11
N GLY A 249 -14.94 -46.06 6.56
CA GLY A 249 -15.83 -45.08 5.95
C GLY A 249 -15.29 -43.64 6.02
N ILE A 250 -14.65 -43.26 7.13
CA ILE A 250 -13.98 -41.96 7.27
C ILE A 250 -12.79 -41.86 6.32
N ALA A 251 -11.98 -42.92 6.19
CA ALA A 251 -10.87 -42.97 5.23
C ALA A 251 -11.36 -42.80 3.79
N LEU A 252 -12.41 -43.53 3.41
CA LEU A 252 -13.04 -43.43 2.09
C LEU A 252 -13.67 -42.06 1.86
N ALA A 253 -14.30 -41.46 2.87
CA ALA A 253 -14.83 -40.11 2.77
C ALA A 253 -13.72 -39.06 2.59
N SER A 254 -12.59 -39.22 3.29
CA SER A 254 -11.38 -38.40 3.10
C SER A 254 -10.84 -38.57 1.67
N PHE A 255 -10.79 -39.80 1.17
CA PHE A 255 -10.39 -40.11 -0.20
C PHE A 255 -11.29 -39.46 -1.25
N VAL A 256 -12.62 -39.59 -1.11
CA VAL A 256 -13.59 -38.96 -2.02
C VAL A 256 -13.48 -37.44 -1.95
N ASN A 257 -13.32 -36.88 -0.76
CA ASN A 257 -13.14 -35.44 -0.58
C ASN A 257 -11.85 -34.95 -1.24
N ALA A 258 -10.73 -35.66 -1.10
CA ALA A 258 -9.47 -35.36 -1.78
C ALA A 258 -9.61 -35.47 -3.30
N TRP A 259 -10.26 -36.53 -3.80
CA TRP A 259 -10.49 -36.75 -5.23
C TRP A 259 -11.33 -35.65 -5.89
N VAL A 260 -12.49 -35.32 -5.30
CA VAL A 260 -13.42 -34.33 -5.86
C VAL A 260 -12.76 -32.94 -5.96
N HIS A 261 -11.86 -32.62 -5.03
CA HIS A 261 -11.16 -31.35 -5.03
C HIS A 261 -9.81 -31.39 -5.75
N ALA A 262 -9.43 -32.50 -6.37
CA ALA A 262 -8.12 -32.70 -6.99
C ALA A 262 -7.98 -32.01 -8.35
N ASP A 263 -7.87 -30.68 -8.41
CA ASP A 263 -7.69 -29.95 -9.68
C ASP A 263 -6.38 -29.15 -9.70
N ALA A 264 -5.36 -29.71 -10.34
CA ALA A 264 -4.03 -29.11 -10.43
C ALA A 264 -4.03 -27.75 -11.17
N VAL A 265 -4.97 -27.53 -12.09
CA VAL A 265 -5.11 -26.27 -12.82
C VAL A 265 -5.72 -25.20 -11.92
N ALA A 266 -6.79 -25.54 -11.20
CA ALA A 266 -7.39 -24.65 -10.21
C ALA A 266 -6.40 -24.31 -9.09
N ASP A 267 -5.61 -25.28 -8.62
CA ASP A 267 -4.60 -25.06 -7.57
C ASP A 267 -3.49 -24.07 -8.01
N LEU A 268 -3.08 -24.13 -9.28
CA LEU A 268 -2.10 -23.21 -9.86
C LEU A 268 -2.68 -21.79 -10.03
N LEU A 269 -3.93 -21.68 -10.44
CA LEU A 269 -4.66 -20.41 -10.52
C LEU A 269 -4.83 -19.79 -9.13
N ASP A 270 -5.26 -20.58 -8.13
CA ASP A 270 -5.40 -20.15 -6.74
C ASP A 270 -4.04 -19.76 -6.12
N ALA A 271 -2.94 -20.40 -6.53
CA ALA A 271 -1.59 -20.02 -6.13
C ALA A 271 -1.18 -18.66 -6.73
N ALA A 272 -1.38 -18.47 -8.04
CA ALA A 272 -1.09 -17.21 -8.72
C ALA A 272 -1.90 -16.03 -8.13
N GLU A 273 -3.19 -16.25 -7.86
CA GLU A 273 -4.04 -15.22 -7.24
C GLU A 273 -3.55 -14.88 -5.82
N ARG A 274 -3.17 -15.89 -5.03
CA ARG A 274 -2.60 -15.68 -3.69
C ARG A 274 -1.29 -14.91 -3.75
N ASP A 275 -0.42 -15.21 -4.70
CA ASP A 275 0.87 -14.53 -4.85
C ASP A 275 0.69 -13.08 -5.28
N TYR A 276 -0.21 -12.79 -6.23
CA TYR A 276 -0.57 -11.42 -6.59
C TYR A 276 -1.15 -10.66 -5.38
N ARG A 277 -2.13 -11.24 -4.68
CA ARG A 277 -2.71 -10.61 -3.47
C ARG A 277 -1.66 -10.37 -2.38
N ARG A 278 -0.70 -11.29 -2.19
CA ARG A 278 0.40 -11.13 -1.23
C ARG A 278 1.33 -9.98 -1.64
N ALA A 279 1.72 -9.92 -2.92
CA ALA A 279 2.55 -8.84 -3.46
C ALA A 279 1.85 -7.49 -3.30
N THR A 280 0.59 -7.36 -3.70
CA THR A 280 -0.18 -6.12 -3.55
C THR A 280 -0.34 -5.71 -2.09
N ARG A 281 -0.62 -6.65 -1.17
CA ARG A 281 -0.69 -6.35 0.27
C ARG A 281 0.65 -5.89 0.82
N ARG A 282 1.76 -6.50 0.40
CA ARG A 282 3.11 -6.08 0.81
C ARG A 282 3.40 -4.67 0.33
N HIS A 283 3.15 -4.38 -0.94
CA HIS A 283 3.34 -3.06 -1.54
C HIS A 283 2.49 -2.00 -0.81
N LEU A 284 1.20 -2.27 -0.56
CA LEU A 284 0.31 -1.38 0.20
C LEU A 284 0.78 -1.14 1.63
N ARG A 285 1.32 -2.16 2.31
CA ARG A 285 1.87 -2.00 3.66
C ARG A 285 3.10 -1.08 3.67
N LEU A 286 3.92 -1.11 2.63
CA LEU A 286 5.08 -0.22 2.48
C LEU A 286 4.63 1.23 2.24
N THR A 287 3.65 1.44 1.36
CA THR A 287 3.18 2.80 1.00
C THR A 287 2.32 3.46 2.09
N LEU A 288 1.61 2.67 2.90
CA LEU A 288 0.75 3.16 3.99
C LEU A 288 1.45 3.22 5.36
N GLY A 289 2.78 3.08 5.40
CA GLY A 289 3.54 3.11 6.65
C GLY A 289 3.37 4.43 7.41
N LEU A 290 2.98 4.36 8.69
CA LEU A 290 2.77 5.56 9.52
C LEU A 290 4.00 6.47 9.59
N ARG A 291 5.21 5.90 9.66
CA ARG A 291 6.47 6.65 9.72
C ARG A 291 6.80 7.33 8.40
N LEU A 292 6.51 6.69 7.26
CA LEU A 292 6.63 7.31 5.94
C LEU A 292 5.70 8.53 5.84
N LEU A 293 4.41 8.35 6.16
CA LEU A 293 3.42 9.43 6.11
C LEU A 293 3.76 10.57 7.08
N ALA A 294 4.22 10.24 8.29
CA ALA A 294 4.65 11.24 9.28
C ALA A 294 5.86 12.03 8.79
N GLY A 295 6.86 11.37 8.17
CA GLY A 295 8.04 12.03 7.60
C GLY A 295 7.68 12.97 6.46
N LEU A 296 6.92 12.50 5.48
CA LEU A 296 6.46 13.30 4.34
C LEU A 296 5.59 14.49 4.78
N ARG A 297 4.71 14.28 5.76
CA ARG A 297 3.88 15.35 6.33
C ARG A 297 4.71 16.39 7.05
N ALA A 298 5.71 15.98 7.82
CA ALA A 298 6.56 16.90 8.58
C ALA A 298 7.39 17.79 7.66
N ASP A 299 7.90 17.23 6.56
CA ASP A 299 8.62 17.96 5.53
C ASP A 299 7.71 19.02 4.87
N GLU A 300 6.51 18.64 4.45
CA GLU A 300 5.55 19.57 3.85
C GLU A 300 5.07 20.66 4.84
N VAL A 301 4.87 20.31 6.11
CA VAL A 301 4.54 21.29 7.15
C VAL A 301 5.69 22.28 7.35
N ALA A 302 6.94 21.83 7.36
CA ALA A 302 8.08 22.73 7.47
C ALA A 302 8.19 23.68 6.25
N ALA A 303 8.02 23.13 5.04
CA ALA A 303 8.07 23.89 3.80
C ALA A 303 6.95 24.94 3.72
N SER A 304 5.72 24.56 4.08
CA SER A 304 4.56 25.47 4.09
C SER A 304 4.71 26.63 5.08
N ILE A 305 5.23 26.38 6.29
CA ILE A 305 5.52 27.44 7.27
C ILE A 305 6.53 28.44 6.70
N GLY A 306 7.58 27.94 6.04
CA GLY A 306 8.58 28.78 5.37
C GLY A 306 7.97 29.66 4.28
N ARG A 307 7.16 29.07 3.38
CA ARG A 307 6.47 29.80 2.31
C ARG A 307 5.53 30.88 2.85
N VAL A 308 4.76 30.57 3.90
CA VAL A 308 3.85 31.54 4.53
C VAL A 308 4.62 32.73 5.10
N HIS A 309 5.71 32.49 5.83
CA HIS A 309 6.47 33.60 6.43
C HIS A 309 7.26 34.38 5.37
N GLY A 310 7.71 33.74 4.29
CA GLY A 310 8.27 34.44 3.14
C GLY A 310 7.26 35.42 2.53
N ALA A 311 6.02 34.99 2.31
CA ALA A 311 4.95 35.83 1.78
C ALA A 311 4.52 36.94 2.75
N LEU A 312 4.48 36.65 4.06
CA LEU A 312 4.21 37.69 5.07
C LEU A 312 5.33 38.74 5.12
N GLY A 313 6.59 38.32 5.00
CA GLY A 313 7.72 39.21 4.92
C GLY A 313 7.67 40.12 3.69
N SER A 314 7.38 39.56 2.51
CA SER A 314 7.25 40.37 1.28
C SER A 314 6.10 41.35 1.39
N ALA A 315 4.93 40.91 1.88
CA ALA A 315 3.78 41.79 2.09
C ALA A 315 4.07 42.92 3.09
N ALA A 316 4.78 42.65 4.18
CA ALA A 316 5.16 43.67 5.16
C ALA A 316 6.16 44.69 4.57
N SER A 317 7.12 44.22 3.75
CA SER A 317 8.07 45.08 3.05
C SER A 317 7.38 46.00 2.03
N GLU A 318 6.43 45.45 1.27
CA GLU A 318 5.61 46.21 0.32
C GLU A 318 4.71 47.23 1.03
N HIS A 319 4.14 46.87 2.19
CA HIS A 319 3.35 47.80 3.00
C HIS A 319 4.19 49.01 3.44
N LEU A 320 5.42 48.78 3.91
CA LEU A 320 6.33 49.88 4.28
C LEU A 320 6.72 50.73 3.07
N THR A 321 6.86 50.12 1.90
CA THR A 321 7.09 50.85 0.64
C THR A 321 5.88 51.70 0.26
N ALA A 322 4.66 51.20 0.47
CA ALA A 322 3.43 51.94 0.24
C ALA A 322 3.26 53.10 1.23
N ASP A 323 3.58 52.89 2.51
CA ASP A 323 3.56 53.93 3.54
C ASP A 323 4.61 55.01 3.29
N MET A 324 5.82 54.63 2.87
CA MET A 324 6.85 55.57 2.40
C MET A 324 6.32 56.44 1.27
N ASN A 325 5.72 55.84 0.24
CA ASN A 325 5.12 56.59 -0.86
C ASN A 325 4.00 57.51 -0.38
N ARG A 326 3.19 57.10 0.61
CA ARG A 326 2.15 57.94 1.20
C ARG A 326 2.74 59.15 1.92
N ALA A 327 3.78 58.96 2.73
CA ALA A 327 4.47 60.05 3.41
C ALA A 327 5.09 61.05 2.42
N LEU A 328 5.67 60.56 1.31
CA LEU A 328 6.17 61.42 0.24
C LEU A 328 5.06 62.22 -0.45
N MET A 329 3.88 61.62 -0.67
CA MET A 329 2.72 62.32 -1.24
C MET A 329 2.15 63.40 -0.33
N GLU A 330 2.30 63.28 0.99
CA GLU A 330 1.85 64.28 1.96
C GLU A 330 2.82 65.48 2.10
N SER A 331 4.05 65.36 1.58
CA SER A 331 5.09 66.42 1.65
C SER A 331 5.57 66.89 0.26
N PRO A 332 4.66 67.30 -0.64
CA PRO A 332 5.02 67.64 -2.03
C PRO A 332 5.95 68.85 -2.13
N ASP A 333 5.94 69.75 -1.14
CA ASP A 333 6.79 70.95 -1.11
C ASP A 333 8.29 70.64 -1.01
N VAL A 334 8.63 69.46 -0.47
CA VAL A 334 10.03 69.06 -0.22
C VAL A 334 10.54 68.11 -1.31
N VAL A 335 9.76 67.07 -1.63
CA VAL A 335 10.19 65.98 -2.52
C VAL A 335 9.57 66.03 -3.92
N GLY A 336 8.71 67.01 -4.18
CA GLY A 336 7.92 67.08 -5.40
C GLY A 336 6.76 66.09 -5.42
N HIS A 337 5.99 66.12 -6.50
CA HIS A 337 4.72 65.42 -6.65
C HIS A 337 4.87 64.03 -7.31
N GLY A 338 6.11 63.56 -7.49
CA GLY A 338 6.37 62.25 -8.09
C GLY A 338 7.81 62.06 -8.57
N ARG A 339 8.09 60.84 -9.03
CA ARG A 339 9.35 60.51 -9.70
C ARG A 339 9.40 61.24 -11.05
N PRO A 340 10.58 61.76 -11.47
CA PRO A 340 10.70 62.35 -12.80
C PRO A 340 10.27 61.32 -13.85
N GLY A 341 9.35 61.71 -14.72
CA GLY A 341 8.97 60.89 -15.87
C GLY A 341 10.19 60.65 -16.76
N ALA A 342 10.22 59.51 -17.46
CA ALA A 342 11.21 59.30 -18.50
C ALA A 342 11.16 60.49 -19.48
N PRO A 343 12.31 61.05 -19.91
CA PRO A 343 12.32 62.22 -20.78
C PRO A 343 11.57 61.91 -22.09
N ILE A 344 10.36 62.46 -22.22
CA ILE A 344 9.56 62.34 -23.43
C ILE A 344 10.23 63.19 -24.51
N GLY A 345 10.68 62.56 -25.60
CA GLY A 345 11.11 63.27 -26.81
C GLY A 345 12.61 63.28 -27.14
N ARG A 346 13.50 62.66 -26.36
CA ARG A 346 14.88 62.44 -26.82
C ARG A 346 14.95 61.18 -27.69
N LYS A 347 14.85 61.35 -29.01
CA LYS A 347 15.39 60.36 -29.96
C LYS A 347 16.89 60.20 -29.64
N PRO A 348 17.43 58.97 -29.48
CA PRO A 348 18.86 58.78 -29.40
C PRO A 348 19.48 59.39 -30.66
N ARG A 349 20.42 60.34 -30.48
CA ARG A 349 21.18 60.90 -31.59
C ARG A 349 21.92 59.72 -32.24
N PRO A 350 21.71 59.41 -33.52
CA PRO A 350 22.48 58.37 -34.17
C PRO A 350 23.96 58.74 -34.03
N ALA A 351 24.74 57.78 -33.52
CA ALA A 351 26.18 57.94 -33.39
C ALA A 351 26.73 58.43 -34.72
N GLY A 352 27.42 59.57 -34.68
CA GLY A 352 28.07 60.15 -35.85
C GLY A 352 28.92 59.07 -36.51
N ARG A 353 28.66 58.85 -37.80
CA ARG A 353 29.48 58.06 -38.70
C ARG A 353 30.93 58.51 -38.50
N GLY A 354 31.80 57.59 -38.09
CA GLY A 354 33.22 57.87 -37.91
C GLY A 354 33.80 58.47 -39.19
N ASP A 355 34.34 59.68 -39.06
CA ASP A 355 35.20 60.24 -40.08
C ASP A 355 36.49 59.42 -40.09
N THR A 356 36.66 58.70 -41.19
CA THR A 356 37.95 58.18 -41.63
C THR A 356 38.64 59.31 -42.36
N ARG A 357 39.72 59.84 -41.77
CA ARG A 357 40.91 60.31 -42.47
C ARG A 357 42.07 60.50 -41.51
#